data_AF-A0A2G3A485-F1
#
_entry.id   AF-A0A2G3A485-F1
#
_cell.length_a   1.000
_cell.length_b   1.000
_cell.length_c   1.000
_cell.angle_alpha   90.00
_cell.angle_beta   90.00
_cell.angle_gamma   90.00
#
_symmetry.space_group_name_H-M   'P 1'
#
loop_
_entity.id
_entity.type
_entity.pdbx_description
1 polymer ?
#
loop_
_entity_poly.entity_id
_entity_poly.type
_entity_poly.pdbx_seq_one_letter_code
_entity_poly.pdbx_strand_id
1 'polypeptide(L)'
;MKFCLKFPCKNSLHTGFYFIKEVLEGHDRRCYEMFRMEKHIFFELRKTLKEQYGLKATRNMTIEDMIAMFLMVVGHGVGNRMIQERFQHSGETVSRHFHHVLYACLKLTMDIIKPKDSTVYDIHPKLKEDKRYWPYFKNCIGAINGTHISCIVPSKDQIKYIGRKGFTSQNVIAVCDWDMCFTFV
;
A
#
# COMPACT_ATOMS: atom_id res chain seq x y z
N MET A 1 -9.36 45.26 -4.35
CA MET A 1 -9.08 43.84 -4.64
C MET A 1 -7.68 43.73 -5.23
N LYS A 2 -6.75 43.02 -4.59
CA LYS A 2 -5.46 42.67 -5.22
C LYS A 2 -5.67 41.41 -6.06
N PHE A 3 -5.55 41.53 -7.38
CA PHE A 3 -5.56 40.36 -8.27
C PHE A 3 -4.26 39.57 -8.03
N CYS A 4 -4.39 38.33 -7.57
CA CYS A 4 -3.26 37.41 -7.48
C CYS A 4 -3.06 36.77 -8.86
N LEU A 5 -2.06 37.24 -9.61
CA LEU A 5 -1.62 36.58 -10.84
C LEU A 5 -1.07 35.20 -10.49
N LYS A 6 -1.80 34.14 -10.87
CA LYS A 6 -1.39 32.76 -10.65
C LYS A 6 -0.43 32.35 -11.77
N PHE A 7 0.86 32.29 -11.47
CA PHE A 7 1.83 31.67 -12.36
C PHE A 7 1.81 30.15 -12.15
N PRO A 8 1.71 29.35 -13.23
CA PRO A 8 1.74 27.89 -13.13
C PRO A 8 3.13 27.41 -12.67
N CYS A 9 3.15 26.56 -11.64
CA CYS A 9 4.39 26.00 -11.06
C CYS A 9 4.65 24.54 -11.45
N LYS A 10 3.59 23.76 -11.74
CA LYS A 10 3.67 22.34 -12.10
C LYS A 10 3.20 22.13 -13.54
N ASN A 11 4.04 22.55 -14.48
CA ASN A 11 3.75 22.59 -15.92
C ASN A 11 4.87 21.97 -16.77
N SER A 12 5.66 21.05 -16.19
CA SER A 12 6.65 20.29 -16.98
C SER A 12 5.97 19.47 -18.06
N LEU A 13 6.65 19.33 -19.20
CA LEU A 13 6.26 18.43 -20.28
C LEU A 13 6.35 16.95 -19.87
N HIS A 14 7.22 16.64 -18.90
CA HIS A 14 7.36 15.29 -18.33
C HIS A 14 6.32 15.09 -17.22
N THR A 15 5.09 14.79 -17.65
CA THR A 15 3.96 14.56 -16.74
C THR A 15 3.97 13.15 -16.15
N GLY A 16 3.11 12.93 -15.15
CA GLY A 16 2.88 11.60 -14.58
C GLY A 16 2.54 10.53 -15.62
N PHE A 17 1.77 10.91 -16.65
CA PHE A 17 1.40 10.02 -17.75
C PHE A 17 2.61 9.44 -18.48
N TYR A 18 3.56 10.30 -18.89
CA TYR A 18 4.77 9.85 -19.59
C TYR A 18 5.65 9.00 -18.68
N PHE A 19 5.78 9.38 -17.40
CA PHE A 19 6.51 8.60 -16.42
C PHE A 19 5.94 7.19 -16.25
N ILE A 20 4.62 7.06 -16.12
CA ILE A 20 3.97 5.74 -16.02
C ILE A 20 4.17 4.93 -17.30
N LYS A 21 3.99 5.57 -18.46
CA LYS A 21 4.20 4.93 -19.74
C LYS A 21 5.61 4.33 -19.82
N GLU A 22 6.63 5.10 -19.46
CA GLU A 22 8.01 4.62 -19.39
C GLU A 22 8.25 3.47 -18.39
N VAL A 23 7.57 3.48 -17.24
CA VAL A 23 7.69 2.43 -16.22
C VAL A 23 6.99 1.14 -16.67
N LEU A 24 5.83 1.26 -17.31
CA LEU A 24 5.01 0.11 -17.71
C LEU A 24 5.44 -0.45 -19.08
N GLU A 25 5.88 0.37 -20.02
CA GLU A 25 6.29 -0.06 -21.38
C GLU A 25 7.81 -0.25 -21.52
N GLY A 26 8.59 0.23 -20.56
CA GLY A 26 10.05 0.05 -20.52
C GLY A 26 10.46 -1.33 -20.03
N HIS A 27 11.68 -1.40 -19.48
CA HIS A 27 12.26 -2.64 -18.96
C HIS A 27 11.40 -3.27 -17.85
N ASP A 28 11.19 -4.59 -17.87
CA ASP A 28 10.23 -5.30 -17.01
C ASP A 28 10.41 -5.07 -15.50
N ARG A 29 11.66 -4.86 -15.07
CA ARG A 29 11.98 -4.57 -13.66
C ARG A 29 11.50 -3.21 -13.17
N ARG A 30 11.28 -2.24 -14.07
CA ARG A 30 10.94 -0.86 -13.66
C ARG A 30 9.66 -0.80 -12.86
N CYS A 31 8.66 -1.61 -13.23
CA CYS A 31 7.41 -1.67 -12.48
C CYS A 31 7.65 -2.16 -11.04
N TYR A 32 8.46 -3.21 -10.85
CA TYR A 32 8.79 -3.69 -9.52
C TYR A 32 9.60 -2.67 -8.71
N GLU A 33 10.61 -2.06 -9.34
CA GLU A 33 11.45 -1.06 -8.69
C GLU A 33 10.64 0.18 -8.28
N MET A 34 9.73 0.67 -9.13
CA MET A 34 8.98 1.89 -8.85
C MET A 34 7.72 1.65 -8.03
N PHE A 35 7.01 0.55 -8.26
CA PHE A 35 5.68 0.28 -7.70
C PHE A 35 5.63 -0.92 -6.74
N ARG A 36 6.77 -1.58 -6.48
CA ARG A 36 6.92 -2.74 -5.57
C ARG A 36 6.07 -3.95 -5.96
N MET A 37 5.72 -4.06 -7.23
CA MET A 37 4.99 -5.21 -7.78
C MET A 37 5.31 -5.40 -9.26
N GLU A 38 5.15 -6.63 -9.73
CA GLU A 38 5.32 -6.93 -11.15
C GLU A 38 4.24 -6.25 -12.00
N LYS A 39 4.56 -5.98 -13.27
CA LYS A 39 3.68 -5.29 -14.22
C LYS A 39 2.31 -5.96 -14.35
N HIS A 40 2.27 -7.28 -14.42
CA HIS A 40 1.02 -8.01 -14.55
C HIS A 40 0.15 -7.86 -13.29
N ILE A 41 0.75 -7.91 -12.09
CA ILE A 41 0.07 -7.65 -10.81
C ILE A 41 -0.46 -6.22 -10.72
N PHE A 42 0.29 -5.23 -11.24
CA PHE A 42 -0.19 -3.85 -11.29
C PHE A 42 -1.50 -3.73 -12.11
N PHE A 43 -1.57 -4.39 -13.27
CA PHE A 43 -2.78 -4.37 -14.08
C PHE A 43 -3.94 -5.13 -13.43
N GLU A 44 -3.68 -6.26 -12.76
CA GLU A 44 -4.69 -6.98 -12.00
C GLU A 44 -5.22 -6.15 -10.81
N LEU A 45 -4.34 -5.47 -10.08
CA LEU A 45 -4.74 -4.53 -9.02
C LEU A 45 -5.59 -3.40 -9.59
N ARG A 46 -5.14 -2.78 -10.69
CA ARG A 46 -5.88 -1.69 -11.37
C ARG A 46 -7.26 -2.15 -11.82
N LYS A 47 -7.37 -3.34 -12.41
CA LYS A 47 -8.64 -3.94 -12.81
C LYS A 47 -9.55 -4.19 -11.60
N THR A 48 -9.03 -4.84 -10.58
CA THR A 48 -9.74 -5.19 -9.34
C THR A 48 -10.28 -3.94 -8.63
N LEU A 49 -9.44 -2.92 -8.41
CA LEU A 49 -9.85 -1.69 -7.77
C LEU A 49 -10.92 -0.93 -8.56
N LYS A 50 -10.84 -0.97 -9.90
CA LYS A 50 -11.81 -0.35 -10.80
C LYS A 50 -13.16 -1.06 -10.78
N GLU A 51 -13.15 -2.37 -10.96
CA GLU A 51 -14.36 -3.18 -11.21
C GLU A 51 -15.11 -3.50 -9.91
N GLN A 52 -14.39 -3.74 -8.81
CA GLN A 52 -14.97 -4.26 -7.58
C GLN A 52 -14.99 -3.24 -6.43
N TYR A 53 -14.00 -2.34 -6.37
CA TYR A 53 -13.82 -1.43 -5.23
C TYR A 53 -14.12 0.05 -5.53
N GLY A 54 -14.62 0.34 -6.73
CA GLY A 54 -15.19 1.64 -7.09
C GLY A 54 -14.17 2.74 -7.38
N LEU A 55 -12.90 2.39 -7.64
CA LEU A 55 -11.89 3.36 -8.05
C LEU A 55 -12.17 3.83 -9.48
N LYS A 56 -12.39 5.14 -9.65
CA LYS A 56 -12.76 5.74 -10.94
C LYS A 56 -11.73 6.77 -11.38
N ALA A 57 -11.44 6.78 -12.67
CA ALA A 57 -10.71 7.87 -13.29
C ALA A 57 -11.49 9.19 -13.16
N THR A 58 -10.77 10.30 -13.22
CA THR A 58 -11.36 11.63 -13.29
C THR A 58 -11.06 12.26 -14.64
N ARG A 59 -11.62 13.44 -14.92
CA ARG A 59 -11.35 14.18 -16.16
C ARG A 59 -9.85 14.40 -16.42
N ASN A 60 -9.04 14.55 -15.38
CA ASN A 60 -7.64 14.95 -15.49
C ASN A 60 -6.66 13.90 -14.95
N MET A 61 -7.13 12.70 -14.60
CA MET A 61 -6.26 11.68 -13.99
C MET A 61 -6.79 10.28 -14.23
N THR A 62 -5.91 9.41 -14.74
CA THR A 62 -6.21 8.00 -14.96
C THR A 62 -6.16 7.20 -13.65
N ILE A 63 -6.67 5.98 -13.65
CA ILE A 63 -6.58 5.10 -12.48
C ILE A 63 -5.12 4.70 -12.23
N GLU A 64 -4.36 4.52 -13.31
CA GLU A 64 -2.94 4.23 -13.29
C GLU A 64 -2.14 5.34 -12.60
N ASP A 65 -2.42 6.62 -12.91
CA ASP A 65 -1.84 7.77 -12.22
C ASP A 65 -2.10 7.73 -10.72
N MET A 66 -3.36 7.47 -10.34
CA MET A 66 -3.76 7.41 -8.94
C MET A 66 -3.02 6.29 -8.19
N ILE A 67 -2.99 5.08 -8.77
CA ILE A 67 -2.35 3.90 -8.17
C ILE A 67 -0.84 4.09 -8.11
N ALA A 68 -0.20 4.59 -9.17
CA ALA A 68 1.24 4.82 -9.21
C ALA A 68 1.69 5.82 -8.14
N MET A 69 0.97 6.94 -7.98
CA MET A 69 1.25 7.90 -6.90
C MET A 69 1.13 7.22 -5.53
N PHE A 70 0.06 6.46 -5.29
CA PHE A 70 -0.15 5.75 -4.03
C PHE A 70 0.99 4.76 -3.75
N LEU A 71 1.34 3.90 -4.71
CA LEU A 71 2.38 2.89 -4.58
C LEU A 71 3.77 3.50 -4.37
N MET A 72 4.08 4.63 -5.00
CA MET A 72 5.33 5.34 -4.73
C MET A 72 5.40 5.89 -3.30
N VAL A 73 4.28 6.39 -2.76
CA VAL A 73 4.23 6.86 -1.37
C VAL A 73 4.42 5.71 -0.40
N VAL A 74 3.64 4.63 -0.52
CA VAL A 74 3.68 3.52 0.47
C VAL A 74 4.88 2.59 0.28
N GLY A 75 5.33 2.39 -0.96
CA GLY A 75 6.42 1.48 -1.30
C GLY A 75 7.82 2.06 -1.14
N HIS A 76 7.96 3.39 -1.10
CA HIS A 76 9.25 4.07 -0.97
C HIS A 76 9.29 5.12 0.14
N GLY A 77 8.17 5.38 0.82
CA GLY A 77 8.09 6.44 1.83
C GLY A 77 8.24 7.85 1.23
N VAL A 78 7.89 8.02 -0.05
CA VAL A 78 8.08 9.28 -0.76
C VAL A 78 7.05 10.31 -0.28
N GLY A 79 7.53 11.50 0.11
CA GLY A 79 6.66 12.57 0.57
C GLY A 79 5.83 13.23 -0.54
N ASN A 80 4.70 13.83 -0.16
CA ASN A 80 3.76 14.48 -1.09
C ASN A 80 4.45 15.47 -2.05
N ARG A 81 5.42 16.27 -1.59
CA ARG A 81 6.16 17.23 -2.43
C ARG A 81 6.91 16.58 -3.60
N MET A 82 7.49 15.40 -3.39
CA MET A 82 8.19 14.66 -4.44
C MET A 82 7.22 14.08 -5.47
N ILE A 83 6.03 13.63 -5.02
CA ILE A 83 4.98 13.18 -5.93
C ILE A 83 4.42 14.35 -6.75
N GLN A 84 4.23 15.52 -6.15
CA GLN A 84 3.84 16.73 -6.87
C GLN A 84 4.82 17.05 -8.01
N GLU A 85 6.13 16.93 -7.74
CA GLU A 85 7.16 17.14 -8.75
C GLU A 85 7.18 16.03 -9.80
N ARG A 86 7.03 14.75 -9.41
CA ARG A 86 7.05 13.65 -10.38
C ARG A 86 5.84 13.67 -11.32
N PHE A 87 4.66 13.95 -10.78
CA PHE A 87 3.39 13.83 -11.52
C PHE A 87 2.85 15.18 -12.00
N GLN A 88 3.48 16.28 -11.62
CA GLN A 88 3.10 17.65 -12.03
C GLN A 88 1.67 18.02 -11.58
N HIS A 89 1.32 17.66 -10.35
CA HIS A 89 0.04 18.00 -9.73
C HIS A 89 0.22 18.78 -8.44
N SER A 90 -0.83 19.51 -8.02
CA SER A 90 -0.82 20.19 -6.72
C SER A 90 -0.81 19.18 -5.57
N GLY A 91 -0.29 19.57 -4.42
CA GLY A 91 -0.26 18.70 -3.24
C GLY A 91 -1.64 18.27 -2.76
N GLU A 92 -2.64 19.13 -2.97
CA GLU A 92 -4.05 18.82 -2.71
C GLU A 92 -4.56 17.72 -3.65
N THR A 93 -4.23 17.78 -4.95
CA THR A 93 -4.60 16.72 -5.90
C THR A 93 -3.93 15.40 -5.56
N VAL A 94 -2.62 15.43 -5.26
CA VAL A 94 -1.89 14.24 -4.80
C VAL A 94 -2.55 13.63 -3.56
N SER A 95 -2.87 14.47 -2.56
CA SER A 95 -3.52 14.02 -1.32
C SER A 95 -4.89 13.39 -1.59
N ARG A 96 -5.74 14.03 -2.39
CA ARG A 96 -7.07 13.53 -2.72
C ARG A 96 -7.02 12.15 -3.36
N HIS A 97 -6.19 11.99 -4.39
CA HIS A 97 -6.08 10.72 -5.12
C HIS A 97 -5.40 9.63 -4.29
N PHE A 98 -4.42 9.98 -3.45
CA PHE A 98 -3.87 9.05 -2.47
C PHE A 98 -4.97 8.45 -1.58
N HIS A 99 -5.85 9.29 -1.02
CA HIS A 99 -6.94 8.81 -0.16
C HIS A 99 -7.99 8.01 -0.93
N HIS A 100 -8.32 8.36 -2.17
CA HIS A 100 -9.22 7.56 -3.00
C HIS A 100 -8.70 6.13 -3.20
N VAL A 101 -7.40 5.97 -3.48
CA VAL A 101 -6.79 4.64 -3.61
C VAL A 101 -6.71 3.95 -2.26
N LEU A 102 -6.32 4.65 -1.20
CA LEU A 102 -6.30 4.11 0.16
C LEU A 102 -7.66 3.50 0.55
N TYR A 103 -8.77 4.21 0.34
CA TYR A 103 -10.10 3.71 0.67
C TYR A 103 -10.50 2.50 -0.18
N ALA A 104 -10.13 2.46 -1.45
CA ALA A 104 -10.37 1.29 -2.30
C ALA A 104 -9.55 0.08 -1.81
N CYS A 105 -8.28 0.29 -1.45
CA CYS A 105 -7.41 -0.74 -0.87
C CYS A 105 -7.93 -1.24 0.49
N LEU A 106 -8.41 -0.36 1.36
CA LEU A 106 -9.00 -0.76 2.65
C LEU A 106 -10.22 -1.68 2.47
N LYS A 107 -11.04 -1.44 1.44
CA LYS A 107 -12.15 -2.34 1.10
C LYS A 107 -11.63 -3.68 0.58
N LEU A 108 -10.65 -3.66 -0.32
CA LEU A 108 -9.99 -4.87 -0.84
C LEU A 108 -9.39 -5.71 0.31
N THR A 109 -8.73 -5.06 1.27
CA THR A 109 -8.14 -5.71 2.45
C THR A 109 -9.15 -6.56 3.21
N MET A 110 -10.41 -6.13 3.34
CA MET A 110 -11.46 -6.92 3.99
C MET A 110 -11.76 -8.25 3.28
N ASP A 111 -11.49 -8.32 1.98
CA ASP A 111 -11.73 -9.52 1.18
C ASP A 111 -10.50 -10.42 1.05
N ILE A 112 -9.28 -9.86 1.11
CA ILE A 112 -8.03 -10.60 0.87
C ILE A 112 -7.22 -10.92 2.13
N ILE A 113 -7.35 -10.13 3.20
CA ILE A 113 -6.69 -10.40 4.49
C ILE A 113 -7.69 -11.13 5.38
N LYS A 114 -7.81 -12.44 5.18
CA LYS A 114 -8.65 -13.33 5.98
C LYS A 114 -8.17 -14.77 5.88
N PRO A 115 -8.44 -15.62 6.88
CA PRO A 115 -8.19 -17.05 6.77
C PRO A 115 -8.92 -17.67 5.57
N LYS A 116 -8.24 -18.57 4.85
CA LYS A 116 -8.83 -19.32 3.73
C LYS A 116 -9.97 -20.24 4.18
N ASP A 117 -9.86 -20.80 5.37
CA ASP A 117 -10.89 -21.60 6.03
C ASP A 117 -11.38 -20.86 7.27
N SER A 118 -12.67 -20.51 7.29
CA SER A 118 -13.33 -19.84 8.41
C SER A 118 -13.42 -20.70 9.67
N THR A 119 -13.23 -22.02 9.55
CA THR A 119 -13.23 -22.94 10.69
C THR A 119 -11.85 -23.07 11.35
N VAL A 120 -10.77 -22.61 10.70
CA VAL A 120 -9.42 -22.48 11.28
C VAL A 120 -8.79 -23.83 11.74
N TYR A 121 -9.39 -24.97 11.37
CA TYR A 121 -8.91 -26.30 11.79
C TYR A 121 -8.05 -27.02 10.76
N ASP A 122 -8.01 -26.56 9.51
CA ASP A 122 -7.28 -27.30 8.48
C ASP A 122 -5.77 -27.05 8.56
N ILE A 123 -5.06 -28.04 9.11
CA ILE A 123 -3.60 -27.98 9.23
C ILE A 123 -2.98 -28.09 7.83
N HIS A 124 -2.10 -27.13 7.51
CA HIS A 124 -1.46 -27.05 6.21
C HIS A 124 -0.73 -28.36 5.84
N PRO A 125 -0.89 -28.91 4.61
CA PRO A 125 -0.30 -30.19 4.21
C PRO A 125 1.21 -30.30 4.45
N LYS A 126 1.96 -29.22 4.13
CA LYS A 126 3.41 -29.15 4.39
C LYS A 126 3.76 -29.44 5.85
N LEU A 127 2.93 -29.04 6.82
CA LEU A 127 3.20 -29.28 8.22
C LEU A 127 2.84 -30.72 8.63
N LYS A 128 1.74 -31.29 8.10
CA LYS A 128 1.34 -32.68 8.33
C LYS A 128 2.42 -33.68 7.92
N GLU A 129 3.12 -33.38 6.83
CA GLU A 129 4.18 -34.24 6.28
C GLU A 129 5.56 -34.01 6.93
N ASP A 130 5.76 -32.88 7.60
CA ASP A 130 7.05 -32.52 8.19
C ASP A 130 7.25 -33.15 9.58
N LYS A 131 7.92 -34.30 9.62
CA LYS A 131 8.24 -35.00 10.88
C LYS A 131 9.12 -34.20 11.85
N ARG A 132 9.89 -33.22 11.35
CA ARG A 132 10.78 -32.39 12.18
C ARG A 132 9.99 -31.33 12.93
N TYR A 133 9.05 -30.67 12.27
CA TYR A 133 8.28 -29.56 12.85
C TYR A 133 6.92 -29.96 13.40
N TRP A 134 6.33 -31.06 12.93
CA TRP A 134 5.03 -31.55 13.38
C TRP A 134 4.87 -31.67 14.91
N PRO A 135 5.83 -32.21 15.69
CA PRO A 135 5.67 -32.34 17.14
C PRO A 135 5.53 -30.98 17.87
N TYR A 136 6.07 -29.91 17.29
CA TYR A 136 6.15 -28.59 17.92
C TYR A 136 5.05 -27.64 17.45
N PHE A 137 4.63 -27.78 16.20
CA PHE A 137 3.70 -26.84 15.55
C PHE A 137 2.35 -27.47 15.19
N LYS A 138 2.02 -28.64 15.76
CA LYS A 138 0.71 -29.26 15.58
C LYS A 138 -0.39 -28.23 15.90
N ASN A 139 -1.32 -28.06 14.96
CA ASN A 139 -2.42 -27.09 15.00
C ASN A 139 -2.03 -25.60 14.88
N CYS A 140 -0.77 -25.26 14.55
CA CYS A 140 -0.40 -23.89 14.24
C CYS A 140 -0.94 -23.47 12.88
N ILE A 141 -1.76 -22.42 12.88
CA ILE A 141 -2.41 -21.87 11.68
C ILE A 141 -1.57 -20.80 10.97
N GLY A 142 -0.51 -20.31 11.63
CA GLY A 142 0.35 -19.28 11.09
C GLY A 142 1.35 -18.76 12.11
N ALA A 143 2.16 -17.79 11.68
CA ALA A 143 3.09 -17.06 12.50
C ALA A 143 2.54 -15.65 12.80
N ILE A 144 2.69 -15.22 14.05
CA ILE A 144 2.34 -13.88 14.50
C ILE A 144 3.61 -13.07 14.73
N ASN A 145 3.65 -11.83 14.24
CA ASN A 145 4.74 -10.91 14.52
C ASN A 145 4.24 -9.47 14.62
N GLY A 146 4.92 -8.65 15.41
CA GLY A 146 4.63 -7.24 15.59
C GLY A 146 5.71 -6.35 15.00
N THR A 147 5.31 -5.22 14.42
CA THR A 147 6.21 -4.14 14.02
C THR A 147 5.77 -2.81 14.61
N HIS A 148 6.72 -2.05 15.15
CA HIS A 148 6.45 -0.71 15.66
C HIS A 148 6.50 0.30 14.52
N ILE A 149 5.35 0.90 14.21
CA ILE A 149 5.25 2.00 13.25
C ILE A 149 5.23 3.30 14.03
N SER A 150 6.13 4.23 13.70
CA SER A 150 6.16 5.56 14.30
C SER A 150 4.83 6.27 14.07
N CYS A 151 4.29 6.89 15.13
CA CYS A 151 3.04 7.63 15.07
C CYS A 151 3.21 9.04 15.63
N ILE A 152 2.50 10.00 15.05
CA ILE A 152 2.42 11.37 15.56
C ILE A 152 1.16 11.46 16.42
N VAL A 153 1.34 11.68 17.71
CA VAL A 153 0.24 11.84 18.68
C VAL A 153 0.37 13.16 19.42
N PRO A 154 -0.73 13.75 19.91
CA PRO A 154 -0.69 14.96 20.73
C PRO A 154 0.23 14.80 21.95
N SER A 155 0.91 15.87 22.36
CA SER A 155 1.88 15.85 23.47
C SER A 155 1.34 15.20 24.74
N LYS A 156 0.07 15.46 25.08
CA LYS A 156 -0.62 14.90 26.25
C LYS A 156 -0.76 13.37 26.23
N ASP A 157 -0.71 12.75 25.05
CA ASP A 157 -0.91 11.30 24.87
C ASP A 157 0.41 10.56 24.63
N GLN A 158 1.53 11.26 24.41
CA GLN A 158 2.82 10.65 24.03
C GLN A 158 3.29 9.57 25.00
N ILE A 159 3.12 9.76 26.31
CA ILE A 159 3.52 8.78 27.34
C ILE A 159 2.92 7.40 27.08
N LYS A 160 1.71 7.32 26.53
CA LYS A 160 1.02 6.05 26.23
C LYS A 160 1.61 5.31 25.03
N TYR A 161 2.30 6.02 24.14
CA TYR A 161 2.80 5.49 22.86
C TYR A 161 4.33 5.38 22.81
N ILE A 162 5.05 5.88 23.83
CA ILE A 162 6.49 5.74 23.94
C ILE A 162 6.80 4.38 24.57
N GLY A 163 7.30 3.46 23.75
CA GLY A 163 7.82 2.17 24.21
C GLY A 163 9.32 2.22 24.50
N ARG A 164 9.94 1.04 24.59
CA ARG A 164 11.40 0.84 24.78
C ARG A 164 12.27 1.63 23.81
N LYS A 165 11.77 1.94 22.61
CA LYS A 165 12.52 2.65 21.56
C LYS A 165 12.61 4.16 21.77
N GLY A 166 11.92 4.73 22.76
CA GLY A 166 12.02 6.15 23.11
C GLY A 166 11.30 7.11 22.15
N PHE A 167 10.60 6.59 21.13
CA PHE A 167 9.74 7.38 20.24
C PHE A 167 8.30 6.87 20.29
N THR A 168 7.34 7.73 19.92
CA THR A 168 5.93 7.37 19.84
C THR A 168 5.68 6.40 18.69
N SER A 169 5.12 5.24 19.01
CA SER A 169 4.84 4.19 18.03
C SER A 169 3.59 3.42 18.36
N GLN A 170 2.99 2.82 17.34
CA GLN A 170 1.95 1.81 17.47
C GLN A 170 2.54 0.47 17.05
N ASN A 171 2.37 -0.56 17.89
CA ASN A 171 2.67 -1.92 17.46
C ASN A 171 1.53 -2.42 16.56
N VAL A 172 1.85 -2.76 15.32
CA VAL A 172 0.94 -3.40 14.35
C VAL A 172 1.31 -4.86 14.31
N ILE A 173 0.32 -5.73 14.56
CA ILE A 173 0.52 -7.17 14.70
C ILE A 173 -0.12 -7.85 13.50
N ALA A 174 0.67 -8.61 12.75
CA ALA A 174 0.17 -9.36 11.61
C ALA A 174 0.30 -10.87 11.84
N VAL A 175 -0.67 -11.62 11.32
CA VAL A 175 -0.65 -13.08 11.27
C VAL A 175 -0.50 -13.52 9.82
N CYS A 176 0.46 -14.40 9.57
CA CYS A 176 0.78 -14.93 8.25
C CYS A 176 0.61 -16.45 8.26
N ASP A 177 -0.10 -17.00 7.28
CA ASP A 177 -0.28 -18.44 7.14
C ASP A 177 0.93 -19.15 6.49
N TRP A 178 0.81 -20.45 6.27
CA TRP A 178 1.85 -21.29 5.67
C TRP A 178 2.07 -21.07 4.16
N ASP A 179 1.15 -20.36 3.50
CA ASP A 179 1.26 -19.92 2.11
C ASP A 179 1.83 -18.49 2.01
N MET A 180 2.33 -17.96 3.13
CA MET A 180 2.91 -16.62 3.24
C MET A 180 1.88 -15.51 2.98
N CYS A 181 0.60 -15.79 3.23
CA CYS A 181 -0.49 -14.82 3.09
C CYS A 181 -0.86 -14.23 4.45
N PHE A 182 -1.06 -12.91 4.49
CA PHE A 182 -1.61 -12.27 5.69
C PHE A 182 -3.07 -12.65 5.88
N THR A 183 -3.41 -13.11 7.09
CA THR A 183 -4.77 -13.50 7.47
C THR A 183 -5.38 -12.54 8.49
N PHE A 184 -4.55 -11.81 9.23
CA PHE A 184 -4.93 -10.74 10.16
C PHE A 184 -3.83 -9.66 10.22
N VAL A 185 -4.21 -8.40 10.41
CA VAL A 185 -3.33 -7.23 10.61
C VAL A 185 -3.99 -6.26 11.60
#